data_AF-A0A267WIY1-F1
#
_entry.id   AF-A0A267WIY1-F1
#
_cell.length_a   1.000
_cell.length_b   1.000
_cell.length_c   1.000
_cell.angle_alpha   90.00
_cell.angle_beta   90.00
_cell.angle_gamma   90.00
#
_symmetry.space_group_name_H-M   'P 1'
#
loop_
_entity.id
_entity.type
_entity.pdbx_description
1 polymer ?
#
loop_
_entity_poly.entity_id
_entity_poly.type
_entity_poly.pdbx_seq_one_letter_code
_entity_poly.pdbx_strand_id
1 'polypeptide(L)'
;TLQHDFQGSGAGIPIHWQHKDDKPTDIIGETLSAVEDEHGLLVTARLDLDLPEGKRAYDLLKRGLIHQMSIGFIAEETAFVQDGKSSWDGYREIRQLKLFEISLVQVAANQGAEVLEVKSGRAISASNESKLRAALDSLHEVLDGIDSADKKPDDDTDDSMDDSSGQPDDSTDDPKRKNQKSFDPQWAEEYKTISDFFSLEH
;
A
#
# COMPACT_ATOMS: atom_id res chain seq x y z
N THR A 1 9.76 -14.25 -23.96
CA THR A 1 8.80 -13.12 -23.93
C THR A 1 7.85 -13.34 -22.77
N LEU A 2 7.20 -12.30 -22.23
CA LEU A 2 6.25 -12.44 -21.11
C LEU A 2 5.22 -13.56 -21.34
N GLN A 3 4.78 -13.73 -22.59
CA GLN A 3 3.85 -14.80 -22.97
C GLN A 3 4.41 -16.21 -22.79
N HIS A 4 5.66 -16.42 -23.17
CA HIS A 4 6.33 -17.72 -23.05
C HIS A 4 6.74 -18.03 -21.60
N ASP A 5 7.24 -17.01 -20.89
CA ASP A 5 7.92 -17.21 -19.61
C ASP A 5 6.96 -17.04 -18.41
N PHE A 6 5.88 -16.27 -18.56
CA PHE A 6 4.95 -15.89 -17.48
C PHE A 6 3.47 -16.00 -17.89
N GLN A 7 3.15 -17.00 -18.73
CA GLN A 7 1.78 -17.36 -19.16
C GLN A 7 0.96 -16.20 -19.79
N GLY A 8 1.62 -15.13 -20.22
CA GLY A 8 0.99 -13.96 -20.87
C GLY A 8 0.34 -12.96 -19.93
N SER A 9 0.16 -13.28 -18.64
CA SER A 9 -0.33 -12.31 -17.64
C SER A 9 0.81 -11.48 -17.03
N GLY A 10 2.05 -11.98 -17.12
CA GLY A 10 3.18 -11.38 -16.42
C GLY A 10 3.10 -11.58 -14.90
N ALA A 11 2.33 -12.56 -14.43
CA ALA A 11 2.29 -12.95 -13.03
C ALA A 11 3.44 -13.90 -12.67
N GLY A 12 3.93 -13.83 -11.44
CA GLY A 12 4.98 -14.72 -10.92
C GLY A 12 6.41 -14.31 -11.30
N ILE A 13 6.61 -13.16 -11.94
CA ILE A 13 7.95 -12.55 -12.08
C ILE A 13 8.43 -12.18 -10.68
N PRO A 14 9.63 -12.64 -10.26
CA PRO A 14 10.14 -12.36 -8.92
C PRO A 14 10.46 -10.87 -8.76
N ILE A 15 10.15 -10.35 -7.56
CA ILE A 15 10.54 -8.99 -7.16
C ILE A 15 11.78 -9.06 -6.28
N HIS A 16 12.85 -8.38 -6.68
CA HIS A 16 14.11 -8.35 -5.95
C HIS A 16 14.36 -6.99 -5.30
N TRP A 17 15.34 -6.94 -4.40
CA TRP A 17 15.89 -5.70 -3.88
C TRP A 17 17.23 -5.37 -4.53
N GLN A 18 17.34 -4.22 -5.19
CA GLN A 18 18.58 -3.72 -5.77
C GLN A 18 19.29 -4.74 -6.67
N HIS A 19 18.53 -5.50 -7.47
CA HIS A 19 19.03 -6.56 -8.36
C HIS A 19 19.85 -7.66 -7.64
N LYS A 20 19.72 -7.80 -6.32
CA LYS A 20 20.41 -8.86 -5.60
C LYS A 20 19.78 -10.20 -5.91
N ASP A 21 20.59 -11.17 -6.27
CA ASP A 21 20.19 -12.54 -6.60
C ASP A 21 21.13 -13.58 -5.97
N ASP A 22 21.89 -13.20 -4.94
CA ASP A 22 22.86 -14.08 -4.29
C ASP A 22 22.21 -15.15 -3.40
N LYS A 23 21.02 -14.86 -2.85
CA LYS A 23 20.30 -15.77 -1.95
C LYS A 23 18.80 -15.78 -2.26
N PRO A 24 18.09 -16.87 -1.91
CA PRO A 24 16.64 -16.94 -2.05
C PRO A 24 15.88 -15.81 -1.32
N THR A 25 16.43 -15.29 -0.22
CA THR A 25 15.84 -14.19 0.58
C THR A 25 15.90 -12.82 -0.10
N ASP A 26 16.65 -12.68 -1.20
CA ASP A 26 16.68 -11.44 -1.97
C ASP A 26 15.42 -11.25 -2.84
N ILE A 27 14.65 -12.32 -3.03
CA ILE A 27 13.29 -12.27 -3.57
C ILE A 27 12.36 -11.78 -2.46
N ILE A 28 11.84 -10.58 -2.61
CA ILE A 28 11.01 -9.87 -1.63
C ILE A 28 9.52 -9.83 -2.02
N GLY A 29 9.14 -10.49 -3.10
CA GLY A 29 7.78 -10.54 -3.59
C GLY A 29 7.65 -11.10 -4.99
N GLU A 30 6.48 -10.93 -5.57
CA GLU A 30 6.17 -11.37 -6.94
C GLU A 30 5.16 -10.43 -7.60
N THR A 31 5.16 -10.43 -8.92
CA THR A 31 4.14 -9.76 -9.73
C THR A 31 2.82 -10.51 -9.72
N LEU A 32 1.72 -9.76 -9.64
CA LEU A 32 0.36 -10.23 -9.90
C LEU A 32 0.00 -10.04 -11.38
N SER A 33 0.57 -9.03 -12.04
CA SER A 33 0.46 -8.80 -13.48
C SER A 33 1.61 -7.92 -13.97
N ALA A 34 2.00 -8.11 -15.24
CA ALA A 34 2.90 -7.20 -15.95
C ALA A 34 2.41 -7.06 -17.40
N VAL A 35 2.03 -5.85 -17.79
CA VAL A 35 1.37 -5.56 -19.07
C VAL A 35 2.03 -4.33 -19.69
N GLU A 36 2.39 -4.41 -20.98
CA GLU A 36 2.88 -3.25 -21.72
C GLU A 36 1.71 -2.34 -22.12
N ASP A 37 1.85 -1.05 -21.87
CA ASP A 37 0.92 0.02 -22.27
C ASP A 37 1.67 1.13 -23.04
N GLU A 38 0.99 2.25 -23.32
CA GLU A 38 1.56 3.38 -24.07
C GLU A 38 2.72 4.09 -23.35
N HIS A 39 2.89 3.90 -22.04
CA HIS A 39 3.94 4.50 -21.22
C HIS A 39 5.10 3.54 -20.93
N GLY A 40 4.85 2.22 -20.96
CA GLY A 40 5.86 1.19 -20.76
C GLY A 40 5.29 -0.07 -20.12
N LEU A 41 6.11 -0.76 -19.33
CA LEU A 41 5.68 -1.96 -18.61
C LEU A 41 4.97 -1.58 -17.30
N LEU A 42 3.65 -1.71 -17.26
CA LEU A 42 2.85 -1.52 -16.06
C LEU A 42 2.84 -2.81 -15.23
N VAL A 43 3.32 -2.70 -13.98
CA VAL A 43 3.45 -3.84 -13.05
C VAL A 43 2.53 -3.64 -11.86
N THR A 44 1.75 -4.68 -11.53
CA THR A 44 1.12 -4.81 -10.21
C THR A 44 1.82 -5.94 -9.46
N ALA A 45 2.29 -5.67 -8.25
CA ALA A 45 3.07 -6.63 -7.47
C ALA A 45 2.61 -6.73 -6.02
N ARG A 46 3.00 -7.82 -5.37
CA ARG A 46 2.81 -8.09 -3.95
C ARG A 46 4.18 -8.33 -3.33
N LEU A 47 4.48 -7.60 -2.26
CA LEU A 47 5.63 -7.89 -1.40
C LEU A 47 5.29 -8.99 -0.40
N ASP A 48 6.26 -9.85 -0.11
CA ASP A 48 6.18 -10.87 0.93
C ASP A 48 6.50 -10.24 2.29
N LEU A 49 5.45 -9.97 3.08
CA LEU A 49 5.58 -9.33 4.39
C LEU A 49 5.91 -10.33 5.51
N ASP A 50 5.91 -11.63 5.22
CA ASP A 50 6.36 -12.66 6.16
C ASP A 50 7.90 -12.72 6.19
N LEU A 51 8.56 -12.24 5.13
CA LEU A 51 10.01 -12.03 5.08
C LEU A 51 10.41 -10.66 5.67
N PRO A 52 11.45 -10.60 6.55
CA PRO A 52 11.97 -9.34 7.07
C PRO A 52 12.34 -8.32 5.99
N GLU A 53 12.90 -8.79 4.87
CA GLU A 53 13.33 -7.98 3.73
C GLU A 53 12.14 -7.37 3.00
N GLY A 54 11.09 -8.15 2.72
CA GLY A 54 9.87 -7.63 2.08
C GLY A 54 9.10 -6.67 2.98
N LYS A 55 9.04 -6.93 4.29
CA LYS A 55 8.50 -5.95 5.25
C LYS A 55 9.29 -4.65 5.25
N ARG A 56 10.62 -4.72 5.26
CA ARG A 56 11.49 -3.53 5.23
C ARG A 56 11.29 -2.73 3.94
N ALA A 57 11.22 -3.40 2.80
CA ALA A 57 10.96 -2.76 1.51
C ALA A 57 9.60 -2.03 1.50
N TYR A 58 8.55 -2.67 2.02
CA TYR A 58 7.24 -2.07 2.18
C TYR A 58 7.26 -0.82 3.08
N ASP A 59 7.92 -0.88 4.24
CA ASP A 59 8.03 0.26 5.15
C ASP A 59 8.76 1.45 4.49
N LEU A 60 9.80 1.18 3.69
CA LEU A 60 10.55 2.21 2.95
C LEU A 60 9.71 2.85 1.82
N LEU A 61 8.94 2.03 1.10
CA LEU A 61 7.96 2.50 0.11
C LEU A 61 6.90 3.39 0.75
N LYS A 62 6.30 2.97 1.88
CA LYS A 62 5.28 3.74 2.60
C LYS A 62 5.81 5.08 3.10
N ARG A 63 7.09 5.15 3.45
CA ARG A 63 7.78 6.37 3.88
C ARG A 63 8.24 7.25 2.71
N GLY A 64 8.08 6.79 1.46
CA GLY A 64 8.56 7.49 0.27
C GLY A 64 10.09 7.57 0.16
N LEU A 65 10.82 6.76 0.93
CA LEU A 65 12.30 6.74 0.87
C LEU A 65 12.81 5.98 -0.36
N ILE A 66 11.96 5.13 -0.93
CA ILE A 66 12.19 4.45 -2.20
C ILE A 66 10.89 4.52 -2.98
N HIS A 67 11.02 4.79 -4.28
CA HIS A 67 9.89 5.00 -5.17
C HIS A 67 10.25 4.68 -6.62
N GLN A 68 11.34 3.93 -6.86
CA GLN A 68 11.80 3.60 -8.21
C GLN A 68 11.96 2.09 -8.39
N MET A 69 11.78 1.66 -9.64
CA MET A 69 11.86 0.28 -10.08
C MET A 69 12.87 0.12 -11.20
N SER A 70 13.38 -1.10 -11.36
CA SER A 70 14.23 -1.48 -12.47
C SER A 70 13.90 -2.89 -12.91
N ILE A 71 14.42 -3.31 -14.06
CA ILE A 71 14.21 -4.65 -14.62
C ILE A 71 15.54 -5.32 -14.94
N GLY A 72 15.63 -6.61 -14.64
CA GLY A 72 16.72 -7.47 -15.04
C GLY A 72 16.33 -8.22 -16.29
N PHE A 73 17.07 -8.00 -17.38
CA PHE A 73 16.76 -8.58 -18.68
C PHE A 73 18.01 -8.83 -19.51
N ILE A 74 17.87 -9.68 -20.53
CA ILE A 74 18.81 -9.78 -21.66
C ILE A 74 18.12 -9.21 -22.90
N ALA A 75 18.81 -8.31 -23.60
CA ALA A 75 18.36 -7.84 -24.90
C ALA A 75 18.66 -8.91 -25.96
N GLU A 76 17.61 -9.43 -26.58
CA GLU A 76 17.69 -10.48 -27.62
C GLU A 76 17.82 -9.86 -29.01
N GLU A 77 17.11 -8.75 -29.26
CA GLU A 77 17.19 -7.99 -30.51
C GLU A 77 17.34 -6.50 -30.21
N THR A 78 18.35 -5.87 -30.82
CA THR A 78 18.59 -4.44 -30.67
C THR A 78 19.02 -3.81 -31.99
N ALA A 79 18.67 -2.54 -32.17
CA ALA A 79 19.14 -1.70 -33.26
C ALA A 79 19.81 -0.44 -32.72
N PHE A 80 20.77 0.11 -33.46
CA PHE A 80 21.27 1.45 -33.18
C PHE A 80 20.48 2.46 -34.01
N VAL A 81 19.84 3.43 -33.34
CA VAL A 81 19.03 4.46 -33.98
C VAL A 81 19.75 5.79 -33.84
N GLN A 82 20.00 6.44 -34.97
CA GLN A 82 20.65 7.75 -35.01
C GLN A 82 19.59 8.85 -34.85
N ASP A 83 19.74 9.71 -33.85
CA ASP A 83 18.74 10.74 -33.51
C ASP A 83 18.97 12.08 -34.25
N GLY A 84 20.02 12.13 -35.09
CA GLY A 84 20.33 13.25 -35.98
C GLY A 84 20.96 14.47 -35.30
N LYS A 85 21.27 14.42 -34.00
CA LYS A 85 21.90 15.56 -33.30
C LYS A 85 23.40 15.67 -33.57
N SER A 86 24.07 14.53 -33.84
CA SER A 86 25.43 14.48 -34.37
C SER A 86 25.74 13.12 -35.01
N SER A 87 26.89 13.03 -35.68
CA SER A 87 27.42 11.76 -36.23
C SER A 87 27.79 10.73 -35.17
N TRP A 88 27.86 11.13 -33.90
CA TRP A 88 28.15 10.28 -32.75
C TRP A 88 26.92 10.08 -31.85
N ASP A 89 25.84 10.82 -32.10
CA ASP A 89 24.60 10.68 -31.35
C ASP A 89 23.73 9.56 -31.90
N GLY A 90 23.01 8.94 -30.98
CA GLY A 90 22.10 7.84 -31.22
C GLY A 90 21.84 7.09 -29.94
N TYR A 91 20.86 6.21 -29.98
CA TYR A 91 20.52 5.34 -28.86
C TYR A 91 20.41 3.90 -29.33
N ARG A 92 20.67 2.99 -28.40
CA ARG A 92 20.39 1.57 -28.62
C ARG A 92 18.92 1.32 -28.33
N GLU A 93 18.17 1.04 -29.38
CA GLU A 93 16.79 0.58 -29.30
C GLU A 93 16.78 -0.91 -28.99
N ILE A 94 16.07 -1.31 -27.92
CA ILE A 94 15.81 -2.71 -27.59
C ILE A 94 14.45 -3.07 -28.18
N ARG A 95 14.44 -4.00 -29.14
CA ARG A 95 13.23 -4.43 -29.86
C ARG A 95 12.62 -5.69 -29.27
N GLN A 96 13.48 -6.55 -28.74
CA GLN A 96 13.08 -7.75 -28.05
C GLN A 96 14.01 -7.98 -26.85
N LEU A 97 13.40 -8.30 -25.72
CA LEU A 97 14.12 -8.68 -24.51
C LEU A 97 13.51 -9.92 -23.86
N LYS A 98 14.35 -10.61 -23.10
CA LYS A 98 13.96 -11.63 -22.16
C LYS A 98 14.05 -11.06 -20.75
N LEU A 99 12.89 -10.91 -20.11
CA LEU A 99 12.77 -10.43 -18.73
C LEU A 99 13.02 -11.57 -17.75
N PHE A 100 13.78 -11.30 -16.69
CA PHE A 100 14.08 -12.25 -15.61
C PHE A 100 13.46 -11.83 -14.28
N GLU A 101 13.60 -10.56 -13.93
CA GLU A 101 13.17 -10.03 -12.64
C GLU A 101 12.79 -8.55 -12.73
N ILE A 102 12.09 -8.10 -11.70
CA ILE A 102 11.79 -6.69 -11.46
C ILE A 102 12.34 -6.34 -10.07
N SER A 103 12.99 -5.20 -9.92
CA SER A 103 13.66 -4.83 -8.68
C SER A 103 13.18 -3.49 -8.14
N LEU A 104 13.00 -3.40 -6.82
CA LEU A 104 12.98 -2.12 -6.12
C LEU A 104 14.40 -1.56 -6.04
N VAL A 105 14.59 -0.33 -6.50
CA VAL A 105 15.90 0.32 -6.54
C VAL A 105 15.80 1.73 -5.95
N GLN A 106 16.87 2.18 -5.31
CA GLN A 106 16.95 3.57 -4.83
C GLN A 106 17.09 4.56 -5.97
N VAL A 107 17.81 4.17 -7.03
CA VAL A 107 18.05 4.99 -8.21
C VAL A 107 17.93 4.10 -9.44
N ALA A 108 16.88 4.33 -10.24
CA ALA A 108 16.67 3.63 -11.49
C ALA A 108 17.51 4.23 -12.62
N ALA A 109 17.95 3.39 -13.55
CA ALA A 109 18.58 3.88 -14.78
C ALA A 109 17.58 4.68 -15.64
N ASN A 110 16.32 4.23 -15.66
CA ASN A 110 15.21 4.97 -16.24
C ASN A 110 14.46 5.72 -15.14
N GLN A 111 14.57 7.05 -15.09
CA GLN A 111 13.93 7.86 -14.07
C GLN A 111 12.39 7.85 -14.14
N GLY A 112 11.80 7.47 -15.26
CA GLY A 112 10.34 7.28 -15.39
C GLY A 112 9.83 5.95 -14.82
N ALA A 113 10.72 5.06 -14.35
CA ALA A 113 10.33 3.80 -13.74
C ALA A 113 9.98 4.00 -12.26
N GLU A 114 8.79 4.55 -12.01
CA GLU A 114 8.34 4.97 -10.68
C GLU A 114 7.29 4.04 -10.06
N VAL A 115 7.26 3.99 -8.74
CA VAL A 115 6.21 3.34 -7.96
C VAL A 115 5.04 4.31 -7.84
N LEU A 116 3.96 4.04 -8.57
CA LEU A 116 2.80 4.92 -8.66
C LEU A 116 1.92 4.91 -7.39
N GLU A 117 1.78 3.75 -6.75
CA GLU A 117 0.91 3.59 -5.58
C GLU A 117 1.45 2.50 -4.64
N VAL A 118 1.40 2.76 -3.33
CA VAL A 118 1.73 1.78 -2.29
C VAL A 118 0.48 1.54 -1.43
N LYS A 119 -0.22 0.45 -1.74
CA LYS A 119 -1.46 0.08 -1.04
C LYS A 119 -1.16 -0.46 0.34
N SER A 120 -1.92 -0.01 1.32
CA SER A 120 -1.90 -0.61 2.65
C SER A 120 -2.54 -2.00 2.57
N GLY A 121 -1.75 -3.05 2.83
CA GLY A 121 -2.28 -4.41 3.00
C GLY A 121 -3.25 -4.48 4.19
N ARG A 122 -3.99 -5.60 4.30
CA ARG A 122 -4.87 -5.82 5.46
C ARG A 122 -4.07 -5.63 6.75
N ALA A 123 -4.55 -4.76 7.64
CA ALA A 123 -3.93 -4.51 8.95
C ALA A 123 -3.88 -5.77 9.84
N ILE A 124 -4.61 -6.83 9.46
CA ILE A 124 -4.76 -8.07 10.20
C ILE A 124 -4.35 -9.22 9.26
N SER A 125 -3.41 -10.06 9.69
CA SER A 125 -3.06 -11.29 8.94
C SER A 125 -4.26 -12.23 8.88
N ALA A 126 -4.37 -13.06 7.83
CA ALA A 126 -5.51 -13.99 7.70
C ALA A 126 -5.63 -14.96 8.90
N SER A 127 -4.50 -15.32 9.52
CA SER A 127 -4.44 -16.11 10.74
C SER A 127 -4.93 -15.35 11.97
N ASN A 128 -4.63 -14.06 12.09
CA ASN A 128 -5.15 -13.24 13.17
C ASN A 128 -6.65 -12.95 12.97
N GLU A 129 -7.09 -12.79 11.73
CA GLU A 129 -8.50 -12.60 11.37
C GLU A 129 -9.34 -13.82 11.75
N SER A 130 -8.87 -15.04 11.46
CA SER A 130 -9.57 -16.26 11.84
C SER A 130 -9.64 -16.45 13.36
N LYS A 131 -8.55 -16.14 14.09
CA LYS A 131 -8.54 -16.15 15.56
C LYS A 131 -9.50 -15.12 16.16
N LEU A 132 -9.57 -13.92 15.59
CA LEU A 132 -10.47 -12.87 16.04
C LEU A 132 -11.94 -13.25 15.80
N ARG A 133 -12.26 -13.90 14.68
CA ARG A 133 -13.60 -14.43 14.44
C ARG A 133 -13.98 -15.52 15.44
N ALA A 134 -13.09 -16.48 15.67
CA ALA A 134 -13.35 -17.54 16.65
C ALA A 134 -13.55 -16.98 18.06
N ALA A 135 -12.76 -15.98 18.45
CA ALA A 135 -12.94 -15.28 19.73
C ALA A 135 -14.28 -14.54 19.82
N LEU A 136 -14.73 -13.90 18.72
CA LEU A 136 -16.03 -13.23 18.67
C LEU A 136 -17.19 -14.22 18.81
N ASP A 137 -17.11 -15.38 18.14
CA ASP A 137 -18.13 -16.43 18.24
C ASP A 137 -18.27 -16.93 19.70
N SER A 138 -17.15 -17.15 20.39
CA SER A 138 -17.17 -17.52 21.82
C SER A 138 -17.77 -16.41 22.71
N LEU A 139 -17.54 -15.13 22.38
CA LEU A 139 -18.14 -14.03 23.13
C LEU A 139 -19.65 -13.94 22.92
N HIS A 140 -20.15 -14.19 21.71
CA HIS A 140 -21.59 -14.26 21.44
C HIS A 140 -22.26 -15.39 22.21
N GLU A 141 -21.64 -16.57 22.29
CA GLU A 141 -22.17 -17.71 23.07
C GLU A 141 -22.33 -17.35 24.56
N VAL A 142 -21.36 -16.65 25.14
CA VAL A 142 -21.45 -16.17 26.53
C VAL A 142 -22.56 -15.15 26.70
N LEU A 143 -22.71 -14.21 25.75
CA LEU A 143 -23.75 -13.20 25.79
C LEU A 143 -25.15 -13.80 25.69
N ASP A 144 -25.35 -14.74 24.76
CA ASP A 144 -26.60 -15.49 24.61
C ASP A 144 -26.95 -16.27 25.89
N GLY A 145 -25.94 -16.81 26.57
CA GLY A 145 -26.11 -17.49 27.86
C GLY A 145 -26.56 -16.54 28.98
N ILE A 146 -26.10 -15.29 28.99
CA ILE A 146 -26.52 -14.25 29.95
C ILE A 146 -27.95 -13.81 29.63
N ASP A 147 -28.27 -13.48 28.39
CA ASP A 147 -29.62 -13.06 27.97
C ASP A 147 -30.66 -14.16 28.20
N SER A 148 -30.26 -15.42 28.05
CA SER A 148 -31.11 -16.58 28.35
C SER A 148 -31.30 -16.80 29.85
N ALA A 149 -30.33 -16.41 30.68
CA ALA A 149 -30.44 -16.47 32.14
C ALA A 149 -31.30 -15.32 32.71
N ASP A 150 -31.34 -14.17 32.03
CA ASP A 150 -32.18 -13.03 32.39
C ASP A 150 -33.64 -13.18 31.93
N LYS A 151 -33.96 -14.08 30.99
CA LYS A 151 -35.34 -14.51 30.71
C LYS A 151 -35.83 -15.48 31.78
N LYS A 152 -36.39 -14.93 32.87
CA LYS A 152 -37.32 -15.70 33.73
C LYS A 152 -38.52 -16.19 32.90
N PRO A 153 -39.08 -17.36 33.23
CA PRO A 153 -40.38 -17.75 32.70
C PRO A 153 -41.43 -16.76 33.24
N ASP A 154 -42.07 -16.01 32.35
CA ASP A 154 -43.27 -15.25 32.67
C ASP A 154 -44.38 -16.25 33.02
N ASP A 155 -44.77 -16.27 34.29
CA ASP A 155 -45.96 -16.94 34.81
C ASP A 155 -47.06 -15.88 34.98
N ASP A 156 -48.08 -16.03 34.16
CA ASP A 156 -49.46 -15.53 34.14
C ASP A 156 -49.92 -14.28 34.95
N THR A 157 -50.65 -13.43 34.20
CA THR A 157 -51.88 -12.68 34.54
C THR A 157 -51.88 -11.49 35.52
N ASP A 158 -52.47 -10.40 35.00
CA ASP A 158 -53.61 -9.63 35.51
C ASP A 158 -53.40 -8.11 35.68
N ASP A 159 -54.46 -7.42 35.34
CA ASP A 159 -54.68 -6.00 35.14
C ASP A 159 -54.21 -5.08 36.28
N SER A 160 -53.73 -3.89 35.93
CA SER A 160 -54.41 -2.64 36.30
C SER A 160 -53.70 -1.41 35.76
N MET A 161 -54.52 -0.48 35.30
CA MET A 161 -54.19 0.88 34.88
C MET A 161 -53.54 1.67 36.03
N ASP A 162 -52.56 2.52 35.72
CA ASP A 162 -52.58 3.88 36.26
C ASP A 162 -51.84 4.87 35.35
N ASP A 163 -52.50 6.01 35.19
CA ASP A 163 -52.27 7.15 34.34
C ASP A 163 -51.58 8.22 35.18
N SER A 164 -50.44 8.77 34.72
CA SER A 164 -50.20 10.21 34.87
C SER A 164 -48.90 10.69 34.23
N SER A 165 -49.13 11.54 33.23
CA SER A 165 -48.50 12.84 33.01
C SER A 165 -46.99 12.91 32.78
N GLY A 166 -46.65 13.14 31.52
CA GLY A 166 -45.34 13.57 31.08
C GLY A 166 -44.94 14.96 31.56
N GLN A 167 -43.63 15.16 31.52
CA GLN A 167 -42.94 16.40 31.86
C GLN A 167 -42.14 16.81 30.62
N PRO A 168 -42.33 18.02 30.06
CA PRO A 168 -41.39 18.57 29.09
C PRO A 168 -40.55 19.66 29.77
N ASP A 169 -39.24 19.64 29.57
CA ASP A 169 -38.51 20.86 29.17
C ASP A 169 -37.08 20.51 28.73
N ASP A 170 -36.87 20.53 27.42
CA ASP A 170 -35.55 20.56 26.77
C ASP A 170 -35.33 22.01 26.31
N SER A 171 -34.42 22.70 27.00
CA SER A 171 -33.95 24.02 26.60
C SER A 171 -32.50 23.90 26.16
N THR A 172 -32.28 23.75 24.86
CA THR A 172 -30.97 23.97 24.22
C THR A 172 -30.98 25.35 23.55
N ASP A 173 -30.25 26.29 24.16
CA ASP A 173 -30.01 27.63 23.64
C ASP A 173 -28.57 27.69 23.10
N ASP A 174 -28.46 27.84 21.77
CA ASP A 174 -27.22 28.10 21.03
C ASP A 174 -27.06 29.62 20.88
N PRO A 175 -25.86 30.19 21.03
CA PRO A 175 -25.42 31.02 19.91
C PRO A 175 -23.93 30.93 19.59
N LYS A 176 -23.64 30.50 18.36
CA LYS A 176 -22.74 31.10 17.36
C LYS A 176 -21.82 32.23 17.88
N ARG A 177 -20.50 32.08 17.67
CA ARG A 177 -19.66 33.20 17.19
C ARG A 177 -18.45 32.75 16.37
N LYS A 178 -18.39 33.37 15.19
CA LYS A 178 -17.32 33.40 14.18
C LYS A 178 -15.99 33.86 14.77
N ASN A 179 -14.87 33.32 14.26
CA ASN A 179 -13.73 34.14 13.82
C ASN A 179 -12.76 33.32 12.96
N GLN A 180 -12.74 33.64 11.66
CA GLN A 180 -11.64 33.33 10.75
C GLN A 180 -10.45 34.23 11.11
N LYS A 181 -9.25 33.65 11.26
CA LYS A 181 -8.00 34.39 11.16
C LYS A 181 -7.15 33.78 10.06
N SER A 182 -6.69 34.69 9.20
CA SER A 182 -5.83 34.51 8.04
C SER A 182 -4.49 33.84 8.40
N PHE A 183 -4.07 32.93 7.52
CA PHE A 183 -2.79 32.24 7.56
C PHE A 183 -1.75 33.13 6.87
N ASP A 184 -0.71 33.56 7.59
CA ASP A 184 0.42 34.31 7.05
C ASP A 184 1.66 33.42 7.13
N PRO A 185 2.19 32.92 5.99
CA PRO A 185 3.28 31.95 6.00
C PRO A 185 4.64 32.63 6.01
N GLN A 186 5.17 32.92 7.21
CA GLN A 186 6.57 33.32 7.40
C GLN A 186 7.59 32.20 7.07
N TRP A 187 7.13 31.00 6.68
CA TRP A 187 8.00 29.89 6.29
C TRP A 187 8.63 30.05 4.89
N ALA A 188 8.18 31.04 4.09
CA ALA A 188 8.62 31.20 2.70
C ALA A 188 10.00 31.90 2.53
N GLU A 189 10.58 32.50 3.57
CA GLU A 189 11.83 33.26 3.47
C GLU A 189 13.10 32.49 3.92
N GLU A 190 12.98 31.35 4.57
CA GLU A 190 14.13 30.62 5.16
C GLU A 190 14.90 29.70 4.18
N TYR A 191 14.46 29.58 2.92
CA TYR A 191 15.04 28.66 1.94
C TYR A 191 16.36 29.13 1.29
N LYS A 192 16.99 30.20 1.76
CA LYS A 192 18.26 30.69 1.18
C LYS A 192 19.53 30.18 1.88
N THR A 193 19.42 29.34 2.90
CA THR A 193 20.57 28.90 3.72
C THR A 193 20.61 27.41 4.07
N ILE A 194 19.87 26.55 3.37
CA ILE A 194 19.96 25.09 3.60
C ILE A 194 21.10 24.52 2.75
N SER A 195 22.30 24.46 3.34
CA SER A 195 23.34 23.52 2.97
C SER A 195 24.00 22.97 4.25
N ASP A 196 23.98 21.64 4.38
CA ASP A 196 24.84 20.82 5.26
C ASP A 196 24.51 20.69 6.76
N PHE A 197 23.25 20.41 7.11
CA PHE A 197 22.94 19.80 8.42
C PHE A 197 22.23 18.45 8.25
N PHE A 198 23.00 17.37 8.28
CA PHE A 198 22.48 16.03 8.57
C PHE A 198 22.35 15.87 10.09
N SER A 199 21.14 16.07 10.63
CA SER A 199 20.78 15.60 11.97
C SER A 199 19.96 14.32 11.81
N LEU A 200 20.47 13.20 12.35
CA LEU A 200 19.70 11.96 12.45
C LEU A 200 19.01 11.97 13.82
N GLU A 201 17.69 12.13 13.83
CA GLU A 201 16.87 11.89 15.03
C GLU A 201 16.43 10.41 15.05
N HIS A 202 16.52 9.78 16.23
CA HIS A 202 16.16 8.39 16.49
C HIS A 202 14.70 8.22 16.92
#